data_AF-A0A6P1U5W7-F1
#
_entry.id   AF-A0A6P1U5W7-F1
#
_cell.length_a   1.000
_cell.length_b   1.000
_cell.length_c   1.000
_cell.angle_alpha   90.00
_cell.angle_beta   90.00
_cell.angle_gamma   90.00
#
_symmetry.space_group_name_H-M   'P 1'
#
loop_
_entity.id
_entity.type
_entity.pdbx_description
1 polymer ?
#
loop_
_entity_poly.entity_id
_entity_poly.type
_entity_poly.pdbx_seq_one_letter_code
_entity_poly.pdbx_strand_id
1 'polypeptide(L)'
;MSAESDKQNQNANPPTPKMLAWAQTVAERFGVDLPQDAHASFESCKAFLDEHKPVPPSQKQVEYAQRIAQSLGIELEEETLADYMLTSQWLDQNAKRT
;
A
#
# COMPACT_ATOMS: atom_id res chain seq x y z
N MET A 1 18.79 -11.90 27.75
CA MET A 1 17.36 -11.65 27.42
C MET A 1 17.10 -10.20 27.77
N SER A 2 16.67 -9.27 26.93
CA SER A 2 16.45 -9.19 25.48
C SER A 2 16.28 -7.70 25.20
N ALA A 3 16.83 -7.24 24.07
CA ALA A 3 16.51 -6.02 23.34
C ALA A 3 16.57 -4.68 24.09
N GLU A 4 17.73 -4.02 23.92
CA GLU A 4 17.95 -2.58 23.99
C GLU A 4 16.80 -1.83 23.29
N SER A 5 16.10 -1.01 24.07
CA SER A 5 15.09 -0.06 23.60
C SER A 5 15.79 1.24 23.22
N ASP A 6 15.87 1.54 21.94
CA ASP A 6 16.45 2.76 21.35
C ASP A 6 15.55 3.08 20.14
N LYS A 7 14.79 4.18 20.03
CA LYS A 7 15.18 5.59 20.17
C LYS A 7 14.00 6.51 20.43
N GLN A 8 14.28 7.54 21.23
CA GLN A 8 13.50 8.76 21.47
C GLN A 8 12.86 9.41 20.22
N ASN A 9 11.56 9.70 20.35
CA ASN A 9 10.91 11.02 20.23
C ASN A 9 11.49 12.00 19.20
N GLN A 10 10.83 12.24 18.06
CA GLN A 10 10.75 13.56 17.40
C GLN A 10 9.39 13.76 16.68
N ASN A 11 8.80 14.93 16.90
CA ASN A 11 7.59 15.51 16.28
C ASN A 11 6.22 15.01 16.78
N ALA A 12 5.93 15.41 18.01
CA ALA A 12 4.65 15.39 18.70
C ALA A 12 3.53 16.15 17.98
N ASN A 13 3.00 15.59 16.90
CA ASN A 13 1.62 15.84 16.50
C ASN A 13 0.91 14.48 16.42
N PRO A 14 -0.20 14.30 17.15
CA PRO A 14 -0.97 13.07 17.04
C PRO A 14 -1.41 12.88 15.59
N PRO A 15 -1.36 11.64 15.06
CA PRO A 15 -1.91 11.35 13.75
C PRO A 15 -3.37 11.79 13.68
N THR A 16 -3.77 12.37 12.55
CA THR A 16 -5.17 12.78 12.35
C THR A 16 -6.06 11.54 12.47
N PRO A 17 -7.26 11.60 13.07
CA PRO A 17 -8.15 10.44 13.19
C PRO A 17 -8.45 9.76 11.85
N LYS A 18 -8.49 10.52 10.74
CA LYS A 18 -8.59 9.96 9.37
C LYS A 18 -7.39 9.09 8.99
N MET A 19 -6.19 9.46 9.42
CA MET A 19 -4.98 8.72 9.12
C MET A 19 -4.90 7.43 9.92
N LEU A 20 -5.33 7.43 11.19
CA LEU A 20 -5.46 6.21 11.99
C LEU A 20 -6.50 5.26 11.41
N ALA A 21 -7.68 5.76 11.04
CA ALA A 21 -8.70 4.94 10.39
C ALA A 21 -8.19 4.32 9.09
N TRP A 22 -7.46 5.11 8.29
CA TRP A 22 -6.84 4.60 7.07
C TRP A 22 -5.75 3.57 7.36
N ALA A 23 -4.86 3.83 8.32
CA ALA A 23 -3.83 2.89 8.72
C ALA A 23 -4.41 1.58 9.26
N GLN A 24 -5.54 1.65 9.94
CA GLN A 24 -6.28 0.48 10.41
C GLN A 24 -6.90 -0.29 9.25
N THR A 25 -7.52 0.38 8.27
CA THR A 25 -8.01 -0.29 7.03
C THR A 25 -6.87 -0.96 6.27
N VAL A 26 -5.71 -0.31 6.18
CA VAL A 26 -4.51 -0.87 5.55
C VAL A 26 -4.01 -2.09 6.33
N ALA A 27 -3.88 -1.97 7.65
CA ALA A 27 -3.51 -3.06 8.54
C ALA A 27 -4.42 -4.28 8.37
N GLU A 28 -5.73 -4.08 8.38
CA GLU A 28 -6.73 -5.14 8.16
C GLU A 28 -6.63 -5.76 6.77
N ARG A 29 -6.39 -4.96 5.72
CA ARG A 29 -6.27 -5.45 4.35
C ARG A 29 -5.02 -6.31 4.13
N PHE A 30 -3.90 -5.91 4.73
CA PHE A 30 -2.63 -6.63 4.62
C PHE A 30 -2.44 -7.72 5.68
N GLY A 31 -3.35 -7.80 6.65
CA GLY A 31 -3.27 -8.74 7.77
C GLY A 31 -2.07 -8.47 8.69
N VAL A 32 -1.67 -7.20 8.80
CA VAL A 32 -0.54 -6.75 9.63
C VAL A 32 -1.07 -5.91 10.79
N ASP A 33 -0.49 -6.05 11.99
CA ASP A 33 -0.88 -5.24 13.14
C ASP A 33 -0.33 -3.82 13.06
N LEU A 34 -1.18 -2.83 13.35
CA LEU A 34 -0.76 -1.43 13.41
C LEU A 34 0.10 -1.21 14.67
N PRO A 35 1.37 -0.76 14.55
CA PRO A 35 2.24 -0.59 15.72
C PRO A 35 1.67 0.46 16.68
N GLN A 36 1.86 0.26 17.99
CA GLN A 36 1.41 1.21 19.01
C GLN A 36 2.04 2.60 18.79
N ASP A 37 3.26 2.65 18.24
CA ASP A 37 3.95 3.89 17.89
C ASP A 37 3.22 4.69 16.81
N ALA A 38 2.46 4.03 15.93
CA ALA A 38 1.61 4.71 14.95
C ALA A 38 0.42 5.41 15.61
N HIS A 39 0.05 5.08 16.84
CA HIS A 39 -0.97 5.81 17.60
C HIS A 39 -0.39 7.06 18.29
N ALA A 40 0.89 7.01 18.65
CA ALA A 40 1.58 8.09 19.35
C ALA A 40 2.26 9.11 18.42
N SER A 41 2.64 8.70 17.19
CA SER A 41 3.41 9.53 16.26
C SER A 41 2.81 9.53 14.85
N PHE A 42 2.59 10.73 14.31
CA PHE A 42 2.22 10.93 12.91
C PHE A 42 3.27 10.36 11.96
N GLU A 43 4.56 10.51 12.24
CA GLU A 43 5.62 10.01 11.37
C GLU A 43 5.65 8.48 11.33
N SER A 44 5.49 7.82 12.48
CA SER A 44 5.43 6.35 12.54
C SER A 44 4.19 5.81 11.79
N CYS A 45 3.03 6.46 11.96
CA CYS A 45 1.82 6.10 11.23
C CYS A 45 1.97 6.35 9.73
N LYS A 46 2.57 7.47 9.34
CA LYS A 46 2.85 7.80 7.95
C LYS A 46 3.86 6.83 7.34
N ALA A 47 4.90 6.41 8.05
CA ALA A 47 5.89 5.45 7.55
C ALA A 47 5.25 4.08 7.30
N PHE A 48 4.46 3.59 8.25
CA PHE A 48 3.68 2.36 8.09
C PHE A 48 2.72 2.46 6.89
N LEU A 49 1.99 3.57 6.79
CA LEU A 49 1.13 3.84 5.65
C LEU A 49 1.94 3.99 4.35
N ASP A 50 3.12 4.58 4.34
CA ASP A 50 3.89 4.73 3.09
C ASP A 50 4.37 3.38 2.56
N GLU A 51 4.71 2.48 3.48
CA GLU A 51 5.14 1.10 3.21
C GLU A 51 3.99 0.19 2.78
N HIS A 52 2.81 0.34 3.40
CA HIS A 52 1.66 -0.54 3.19
C HIS A 52 0.47 0.11 2.48
N LYS A 53 0.52 1.39 2.09
CA LYS A 53 -0.63 2.05 1.46
C LYS A 53 -0.97 1.35 0.14
N PRO A 54 -2.26 1.06 -0.09
CA PRO A 54 -2.73 0.78 -1.44
C PRO A 54 -2.64 2.08 -2.22
N VAL A 55 -1.60 2.21 -3.05
CA VAL A 55 -1.50 3.32 -3.99
C VAL A 55 -2.38 2.95 -5.17
N PRO A 56 -3.38 3.73 -5.58
CA PRO A 56 -4.09 3.44 -6.81
C PRO A 56 -3.10 3.51 -7.99
N PRO A 57 -3.19 2.61 -8.98
CA PRO A 57 -2.33 2.65 -10.15
C PRO A 57 -2.48 3.98 -10.88
N SER A 58 -1.38 4.45 -11.50
CA SER A 58 -1.44 5.63 -12.35
C SER A 58 -2.29 5.35 -13.60
N GLN A 59 -2.96 6.35 -14.15
CA GLN A 59 -3.74 6.23 -15.40
C GLN A 59 -2.96 5.52 -16.51
N LYS A 60 -1.67 5.85 -16.68
CA LYS A 60 -0.80 5.21 -17.68
C LYS A 60 -0.62 3.71 -17.45
N GLN A 61 -0.56 3.27 -16.19
CA GLN A 61 -0.46 1.85 -15.87
C GLN A 61 -1.77 1.14 -16.12
N VAL A 62 -2.91 1.76 -15.79
CA VAL A 62 -4.24 1.23 -16.11
C VAL A 62 -4.38 1.04 -17.62
N GLU A 63 -4.06 2.06 -18.41
CA GLU A 63 -4.10 1.98 -19.87
C GLU A 63 -3.15 0.90 -20.43
N TYR A 64 -1.93 0.80 -19.90
CA TYR A 64 -0.98 -0.23 -20.31
C TYR A 64 -1.48 -1.63 -19.95
N ALA A 65 -2.02 -1.82 -18.74
CA ALA A 65 -2.59 -3.07 -18.28
C ALA A 65 -3.78 -3.49 -19.14
N GLN A 66 -4.71 -2.57 -19.39
CA GLN A 66 -5.84 -2.78 -20.31
C GLN A 66 -5.39 -3.17 -21.72
N ARG A 67 -4.32 -2.56 -22.24
CA ARG A 67 -3.79 -2.88 -23.57
C ARG A 67 -3.20 -4.30 -23.63
N ILE A 68 -2.45 -4.70 -22.61
CA ILE A 68 -1.92 -6.05 -22.49
C ILE A 68 -3.06 -7.05 -22.34
N ALA A 69 -4.08 -6.76 -21.52
CA ALA A 69 -5.26 -7.61 -21.34
C ALA A 69 -6.01 -7.83 -22.65
N GLN A 70 -6.27 -6.75 -23.39
CA GLN A 70 -6.90 -6.83 -24.72
C GLN A 70 -6.07 -7.66 -25.70
N SER A 71 -4.74 -7.51 -25.66
CA SER A 71 -3.83 -8.23 -26.57
C SER A 71 -3.75 -9.73 -26.23
N LEU A 72 -3.88 -10.09 -24.95
CA LEU A 72 -3.90 -11.48 -24.47
C LEU A 72 -5.30 -12.09 -24.43
N GLY A 73 -6.36 -11.29 -24.60
CA GLY A 73 -7.75 -11.72 -24.44
C GLY A 73 -8.13 -12.05 -22.99
N ILE A 74 -7.48 -11.41 -22.01
CA ILE A 74 -7.72 -11.62 -20.57
C ILE A 74 -8.56 -10.46 -20.05
N GLU A 75 -9.57 -10.74 -19.23
CA GLU A 75 -10.35 -9.72 -18.53
C GLU A 75 -9.59 -9.22 -17.30
N LEU A 76 -9.54 -7.91 -17.10
CA LEU A 76 -8.75 -7.28 -16.05
C LEU A 76 -9.67 -6.90 -14.89
N GLU A 77 -9.51 -7.59 -13.76
CA GLU A 77 -10.37 -7.42 -12.58
C GLU A 77 -10.21 -6.02 -11.98
N GLU A 78 -11.31 -5.42 -11.52
CA GLU A 78 -11.28 -4.08 -10.87
C GLU A 78 -10.40 -4.07 -9.61
N GLU A 79 -10.28 -5.20 -8.92
CA GLU A 79 -9.37 -5.34 -7.77
C GLU A 79 -7.90 -5.18 -8.19
N THR A 80 -7.53 -5.69 -9.37
CA THR A 80 -6.19 -5.48 -9.93
C THR A 80 -5.96 -4.00 -10.21
N LEU A 81 -6.98 -3.29 -10.72
CA LEU A 81 -6.94 -1.84 -10.99
C LEU A 81 -7.12 -0.96 -9.74
N ALA A 82 -7.47 -1.54 -8.60
CA ALA A 82 -7.60 -0.81 -7.34
C ALA A 82 -6.27 -0.60 -6.63
N ASP A 83 -5.24 -1.41 -6.97
CA ASP A 83 -3.94 -1.36 -6.33
C ASP A 83 -2.80 -1.35 -7.36
N TYR A 84 -1.92 -0.37 -7.24
CA TYR A 84 -0.70 -0.23 -8.03
C TYR A 84 0.14 -1.50 -7.98
N MET A 85 0.26 -2.12 -6.80
CA MET A 85 1.09 -3.30 -6.62
C MET A 85 0.49 -4.49 -7.36
N LEU A 86 -0.84 -4.67 -7.30
CA LEU A 86 -1.54 -5.70 -8.07
C LEU A 86 -1.44 -5.45 -9.57
N THR A 87 -1.74 -4.22 -10.03
CA THR A 87 -1.60 -3.84 -11.44
C THR A 87 -0.18 -4.07 -11.95
N SER A 88 0.84 -3.64 -11.19
CA SER A 88 2.25 -3.81 -11.57
C SER A 88 2.65 -5.28 -11.60
N GLN A 89 2.27 -6.06 -10.59
CA GLN A 89 2.56 -7.50 -10.56
C GLN A 89 1.90 -8.22 -11.73
N TRP A 90 0.65 -7.90 -12.03
CA TRP A 90 -0.07 -8.45 -13.18
C TRP A 90 0.60 -8.06 -14.49
N LEU A 91 1.01 -6.79 -14.64
CA LEU A 91 1.77 -6.32 -15.79
C LEU A 91 3.11 -7.05 -15.92
N ASP A 92 3.88 -7.23 -14.85
CA ASP A 92 5.15 -7.95 -14.88
C ASP A 92 5.02 -9.41 -15.33
N GLN A 93 3.90 -10.05 -14.99
CA GLN A 93 3.59 -11.43 -15.39
C GLN A 93 3.08 -11.53 -16.84
N ASN A 94 2.34 -10.53 -17.32
CA ASN A 94 1.64 -10.59 -18.61
C ASN A 94 2.35 -9.81 -19.72
N ALA A 95 2.99 -8.67 -19.41
CA ALA A 95 3.74 -7.86 -20.37
C ALA A 95 5.03 -8.54 -20.87
N LYS A 96 5.55 -9.55 -20.16
CA LYS A 96 6.68 -10.36 -20.64
C LYS A 96 6.27 -11.44 -21.65
N ARG A 97 4.96 -11.66 -21.83
CA ARG A 97 4.41 -12.68 -22.76
C ARG A 97 4.00 -12.09 -24.11
N THR A 98 4.00 -10.77 -24.27
CA THR A 98 3.76 -10.09 -25.55
C THR A 98 5.05 -9.85 -26.32
#